data_AF-A0A8J2KZ15-F1
#
_entry.id   AF-A0A8J2KZ15-F1
#
_cell.length_a   1.000
_cell.length_b   1.000
_cell.length_c   1.000
_cell.angle_alpha   90.00
_cell.angle_beta   90.00
_cell.angle_gamma   90.00
#
_symmetry.space_group_name_H-M   'P 1'
#
loop_
_entity.id
_entity.type
_entity.pdbx_description
1 polymer ?
#
loop_
_entity_poly.entity_id
_entity_poly.type
_entity_poly.pdbx_seq_one_letter_code
_entity_poly.pdbx_strand_id
1 'polypeptide(L)'
;MGRNLKSFLPTSPANLQPSLVEKDILLDKEEKRVESQKRNYDIRHGVIPDKILQPGDNVFIHDKNAWGVIEKNAETPRSYVINTPDGSYRRNSYMLSKGKSSEIEVPIKTEDSGSADSPISKDSSILRRSGRIIKKPDFLNYKTF
;
A
#
# COMPACT_ATOMS: atom_id res chain seq x y z
N MET A 1 38.21 3.85 12.34
CA MET A 1 38.35 2.54 13.01
C MET A 1 38.74 2.82 14.45
N GLY A 2 37.90 2.48 15.43
CA GLY A 2 38.12 2.89 16.84
C GLY A 2 38.97 1.92 17.68
N ARG A 3 39.42 0.79 17.10
CA ARG A 3 40.19 -0.25 17.81
C ARG A 3 41.56 -0.39 17.16
N ASN A 4 42.61 -0.15 17.94
CA ASN A 4 43.99 -0.42 17.55
C ASN A 4 44.40 -1.84 18.00
N LEU A 5 45.27 -2.50 17.22
CA LEU A 5 45.87 -3.78 17.59
C LEU A 5 46.73 -3.58 18.85
N LYS A 6 46.64 -4.52 19.80
CA LYS A 6 47.58 -4.58 20.94
C LYS A 6 48.93 -5.05 20.40
N SER A 7 49.86 -4.13 20.19
CA SER A 7 51.23 -4.43 19.78
C SER A 7 52.21 -4.16 20.92
N PHE A 8 53.31 -4.91 20.95
CA PHE A 8 54.45 -4.68 21.86
C PHE A 8 55.43 -3.62 21.32
N LEU A 9 55.22 -3.15 20.09
CA LEU A 9 56.04 -2.12 19.49
C LEU A 9 55.69 -0.77 20.11
N PRO A 10 56.69 0.06 20.44
CA PRO A 10 56.43 1.41 20.92
C PRO A 10 55.68 2.20 19.83
N THR A 11 54.60 2.86 20.22
CA THR A 11 53.81 3.73 19.33
C THR A 11 53.74 5.13 19.92
N SER A 12 53.57 6.12 19.06
CA SER A 12 53.40 7.51 19.50
C SER A 12 52.21 7.63 20.49
N PRO A 13 52.34 8.38 21.60
CA PRO A 13 51.27 8.55 22.58
C PRO A 13 49.98 9.12 21.99
N ALA A 14 50.07 9.87 20.89
CA ALA A 14 48.92 10.37 20.15
C ALA A 14 48.04 9.23 19.58
N ASN A 15 48.62 8.07 19.27
CA ASN A 15 47.91 6.91 18.73
C ASN A 15 47.28 6.03 19.81
N LEU A 16 47.60 6.25 21.10
CA LEU A 16 46.94 5.55 22.21
C LEU A 16 45.55 6.12 22.52
N GLN A 17 45.26 7.35 22.09
CA GLN A 17 43.95 7.97 22.31
C GLN A 17 42.95 7.47 21.27
N PRO A 18 41.81 6.90 21.68
CA PRO A 18 40.80 6.46 20.74
C PRO A 18 40.18 7.68 20.04
N SER A 19 40.18 7.66 18.69
CA SER A 19 39.36 8.58 17.91
C SER A 19 37.88 8.18 18.06
N LEU A 20 37.21 8.82 19.02
CA LEU A 20 35.77 8.72 19.18
C LEU A 20 35.12 9.77 18.28
N VAL A 21 34.23 9.32 17.40
CA VAL A 21 33.36 10.24 16.64
C VAL A 21 32.37 10.84 17.64
N GLU A 22 32.10 12.14 17.51
CA GLU A 22 31.06 12.81 18.28
C GLU A 22 29.72 12.08 18.13
N LYS A 23 29.06 11.84 19.26
CA LYS A 23 27.85 11.01 19.32
C LYS A 23 26.74 11.60 18.47
N ASP A 24 26.56 12.91 18.51
CA ASP A 24 25.48 13.61 17.82
C ASP A 24 25.62 13.46 16.29
N ILE A 25 26.84 13.64 15.77
CA ILE A 25 27.15 13.42 14.35
C ILE A 25 26.87 11.98 13.92
N LEU A 26 27.11 11.01 14.80
CA LEU A 26 26.82 9.61 14.53
C LEU A 26 25.32 9.37 14.47
N LEU A 27 24.56 9.88 15.44
CA LEU A 27 23.10 9.74 15.49
C LEU A 27 22.44 10.36 14.25
N ASP A 28 22.84 11.57 13.84
CA ASP A 28 22.34 12.22 12.63
C ASP A 28 22.56 11.37 11.36
N LYS A 29 23.72 10.70 11.27
CA LYS A 29 24.03 9.79 10.15
C LYS A 29 23.21 8.52 10.23
N GLU A 30 23.03 7.97 11.42
CA GLU A 30 22.22 6.79 11.68
C GLU A 30 20.76 7.03 11.28
N GLU A 31 20.17 8.17 11.68
CA GLU A 31 18.80 8.56 11.33
C GLU A 31 18.63 8.63 9.81
N LYS A 32 19.51 9.37 9.12
CA LYS A 32 19.50 9.47 7.65
C LYS A 32 19.62 8.09 6.97
N ARG A 33 20.46 7.21 7.52
CA ARG A 33 20.65 5.84 7.02
C ARG A 33 19.38 5.01 7.21
N VAL A 34 18.78 5.04 8.40
CA VAL A 34 17.55 4.31 8.74
C VAL A 34 16.39 4.79 7.88
N GLU A 35 16.22 6.10 7.70
CA GLU A 35 15.15 6.63 6.85
C GLU A 35 15.32 6.22 5.39
N SER A 36 16.54 6.29 4.85
CA SER A 36 16.83 5.89 3.48
C SER A 36 16.58 4.39 3.29
N GLN A 37 16.97 3.57 4.26
CA GLN A 37 16.71 2.13 4.27
C GLN A 37 15.20 1.85 4.29
N LYS A 38 14.44 2.56 5.14
CA LYS A 38 12.98 2.45 5.21
C LYS A 38 12.33 2.82 3.88
N ARG A 39 12.66 3.99 3.32
CA ARG A 39 12.12 4.44 2.02
C ARG A 39 12.39 3.44 0.90
N ASN A 40 13.62 2.93 0.81
CA ASN A 40 13.99 1.94 -0.20
C ASN A 40 13.22 0.62 -0.03
N TYR A 41 13.03 0.18 1.22
CA TYR A 41 12.21 -0.98 1.53
C TYR A 41 10.74 -0.76 1.13
N ASP A 42 10.16 0.36 1.54
CA ASP A 42 8.76 0.72 1.27
C ASP A 42 8.48 0.79 -0.25
N ILE A 43 9.41 1.37 -1.03
CA ILE A 43 9.31 1.43 -2.50
C ILE A 43 9.42 0.03 -3.12
N ARG A 44 10.42 -0.76 -2.68
CA ARG A 44 10.67 -2.09 -3.27
C ARG A 44 9.55 -3.08 -2.98
N HIS A 45 8.98 -3.02 -1.78
CA HIS A 45 7.92 -3.93 -1.34
C HIS A 45 6.51 -3.34 -1.48
N GLY A 46 6.38 -2.11 -1.96
CA GLY A 46 5.09 -1.44 -2.12
C GLY A 46 4.31 -1.39 -0.81
N VAL A 47 4.97 -0.99 0.28
CA VAL A 47 4.33 -0.89 1.59
C VAL A 47 3.24 0.18 1.53
N ILE A 48 1.99 -0.23 1.75
CA ILE A 48 0.84 0.65 1.79
C ILE A 48 0.49 0.89 3.27
N PRO A 49 0.35 2.15 3.71
CA PRO A 49 -0.11 2.43 5.07
C PRO A 49 -1.49 1.81 5.30
N ASP A 50 -1.74 1.31 6.50
CA ASP A 50 -3.01 0.68 6.82
C ASP A 50 -4.19 1.62 6.64
N LYS A 51 -5.26 1.09 6.05
CA LYS A 51 -6.53 1.80 5.98
C LYS A 51 -7.16 1.80 7.37
N ILE A 52 -7.03 2.92 8.07
CA ILE A 52 -7.69 3.11 9.36
C ILE A 52 -9.17 3.30 9.08
N LEU A 53 -9.96 2.30 9.48
CA LEU A 53 -11.42 2.37 9.45
C LEU A 53 -11.94 2.84 10.80
N GLN A 54 -12.95 3.70 10.80
CA GLN A 54 -13.57 4.25 12.00
C GLN A 54 -14.84 3.47 12.36
N PRO A 55 -15.21 3.37 13.65
CA PRO A 55 -16.53 2.87 14.03
C PRO A 55 -17.61 3.75 13.40
N GLY A 56 -18.66 3.12 12.87
CA GLY A 56 -19.73 3.77 12.10
C GLY A 56 -19.53 3.77 10.58
N ASP A 57 -18.33 3.43 10.07
CA ASP A 57 -18.12 3.33 8.62
C ASP A 57 -18.85 2.12 8.03
N ASN A 58 -19.55 2.34 6.91
CA ASN A 58 -20.11 1.25 6.12
C ASN A 58 -19.00 0.58 5.30
N VAL A 59 -18.82 -0.72 5.51
CA VAL A 59 -17.78 -1.52 4.88
C VAL A 59 -18.38 -2.74 4.20
N PHE A 60 -17.80 -3.05 3.05
CA PHE A 60 -18.09 -4.27 2.32
C PHE A 60 -17.15 -5.39 2.79
N ILE A 61 -17.71 -6.54 3.13
CA ILE A 61 -16.98 -7.75 3.53
C ILE A 61 -16.84 -8.67 2.32
N HIS A 62 -15.62 -8.90 1.84
CA HIS A 62 -15.37 -9.69 0.62
C HIS A 62 -15.83 -11.14 0.75
N ASP A 63 -15.46 -11.83 1.82
CA ASP A 63 -15.79 -13.26 2.01
C ASP A 63 -17.29 -13.56 2.07
N LYS A 64 -18.06 -12.62 2.62
CA LYS A 64 -19.51 -12.77 2.79
C LYS A 64 -20.30 -12.09 1.69
N ASN A 65 -19.62 -11.33 0.83
CA ASN A 65 -20.23 -10.52 -0.21
C ASN A 65 -21.38 -9.63 0.34
N ALA A 66 -21.18 -9.07 1.54
CA ALA A 66 -22.22 -8.40 2.31
C ALA A 66 -21.73 -7.05 2.84
N TRP A 67 -22.68 -6.14 3.00
CA TRP A 67 -22.46 -4.83 3.62
C TRP A 67 -22.64 -4.93 5.15
N GLY A 68 -21.88 -4.12 5.88
CA GLY A 68 -21.99 -4.02 7.32
C GLY A 68 -21.34 -2.76 7.86
N VAL A 69 -21.70 -2.40 9.08
CA VAL A 69 -21.17 -1.20 9.75
C VAL A 69 -20.14 -1.63 10.78
N ILE A 70 -19.00 -0.95 10.83
CA ILE A 70 -18.01 -1.21 11.87
C ILE A 70 -18.57 -0.76 13.21
N GLU A 71 -18.63 -1.67 14.18
CA GLU A 71 -19.06 -1.36 15.54
C GLU A 71 -17.86 -0.86 16.36
N LYS A 72 -16.75 -1.60 16.32
CA LYS A 72 -15.53 -1.26 17.09
C LYS A 72 -14.29 -1.94 16.53
N ASN A 73 -13.13 -1.44 16.95
CA ASN A 73 -11.86 -2.12 16.78
C ASN A 73 -11.84 -3.38 17.64
N ALA A 74 -11.30 -4.47 17.10
CA ALA A 74 -11.07 -5.68 17.87
C ALA A 74 -9.81 -5.53 18.74
N GLU A 75 -9.64 -6.44 19.70
CA GLU A 75 -8.47 -6.51 20.57
C GLU A 75 -7.16 -6.76 19.79
N THR A 76 -7.25 -7.48 18.68
CA THR A 76 -6.13 -7.76 17.79
C THR A 76 -5.92 -6.64 16.75
N PRO A 77 -4.67 -6.30 16.40
CA PRO A 77 -4.38 -5.26 15.42
C PRO A 77 -5.00 -5.58 14.05
N ARG A 78 -5.32 -4.52 13.28
CA ARG A 78 -5.94 -4.57 11.94
C ARG A 78 -7.30 -5.27 11.87
N SER A 79 -7.89 -5.70 12.99
CA SER A 79 -9.16 -6.40 12.99
C SER A 79 -10.28 -5.53 13.53
N TYR A 80 -11.45 -5.66 12.93
CA TYR A 80 -12.66 -4.92 13.26
C TYR A 80 -13.81 -5.87 13.55
N VAL A 81 -14.69 -5.43 14.44
CA VAL A 81 -16.00 -6.06 14.67
C VAL A 81 -17.02 -5.31 13.84
N ILE A 82 -17.74 -6.04 13.00
CA ILE A 82 -18.68 -5.50 12.03
C ILE A 82 -20.06 -6.05 12.35
N ASN A 83 -21.03 -5.16 12.38
CA ASN A 83 -22.42 -5.50 12.53
C ASN A 83 -23.07 -5.63 11.13
N THR A 84 -23.58 -6.83 10.87
CA THR A 84 -24.35 -7.19 9.66
C THR A 84 -25.75 -7.60 10.12
N PRO A 85 -26.80 -7.51 9.28
CA PRO A 85 -28.13 -8.03 9.63
C PRO A 85 -28.12 -9.49 10.13
N ASP A 86 -27.20 -10.31 9.64
CA ASP A 86 -27.03 -11.71 10.06
C ASP A 86 -26.30 -11.87 11.40
N GLY A 87 -25.79 -10.79 11.99
CA GLY A 87 -25.07 -10.78 13.26
C GLY A 87 -23.71 -10.09 13.20
N SER A 88 -22.99 -10.13 14.33
CA SER A 88 -21.68 -9.51 14.50
C SER A 88 -20.53 -10.43 14.10
N TYR A 89 -19.61 -9.94 13.26
CA TYR A 89 -18.46 -10.71 12.79
C TYR A 89 -17.14 -9.98 13.01
N ARG A 90 -16.09 -10.72 13.39
CA ARG A 90 -14.72 -10.21 13.43
C ARG A 90 -14.03 -10.44 12.09
N ARG A 91 -13.48 -9.39 11.47
CA ARG A 91 -12.76 -9.47 10.18
C ARG A 91 -11.52 -8.58 10.15
N ASN A 92 -10.50 -9.02 9.41
CA ASN A 92 -9.29 -8.24 9.17
C ASN A 92 -9.59 -7.12 8.14
N SER A 93 -9.00 -5.94 8.32
CA SER A 93 -9.11 -4.78 7.43
C SER A 93 -8.80 -5.10 5.97
N TYR A 94 -7.93 -6.07 5.67
CA TYR A 94 -7.65 -6.51 4.30
C TYR A 94 -8.89 -7.07 3.60
N MET A 95 -9.80 -7.66 4.36
CA MET A 95 -11.03 -8.28 3.88
C MET A 95 -12.18 -7.27 3.77
N LEU A 96 -11.90 -6.00 4.10
CA LEU A 96 -12.88 -4.93 4.19
C LEU A 96 -12.59 -3.86 3.16
N SER A 97 -13.66 -3.32 2.59
CA SER A 97 -13.57 -2.18 1.70
C SER A 97 -14.60 -1.15 2.10
N LYS A 98 -14.13 0.01 2.59
CA LYS A 98 -14.99 1.17 2.86
C LYS A 98 -15.84 1.46 1.63
N GLY A 99 -17.16 1.40 1.79
CA GLY A 99 -18.10 1.84 0.78
C GLY A 99 -17.98 3.33 0.55
N LYS A 100 -18.35 3.78 -0.64
CA LYS A 100 -18.71 5.18 -0.81
C LYS A 100 -20.01 5.36 -0.03
N SER A 101 -20.05 6.32 0.89
CA SER A 101 -21.30 6.83 1.45
C SER A 101 -22.01 7.59 0.33
N SER A 102 -22.54 6.89 -0.67
CA SER A 102 -23.61 7.45 -1.48
C SER A 102 -24.83 7.45 -0.57
N GLU A 103 -25.34 8.64 -0.32
CA GLU A 103 -26.68 8.84 0.21
C GLU A 103 -27.65 7.83 -0.44
N ILE A 104 -28.48 7.23 0.40
CA ILE A 104 -29.45 6.23 -0.01
C ILE A 104 -30.47 6.93 -0.90
N GLU A 105 -30.29 6.85 -2.22
CA GLU A 105 -31.38 7.13 -3.16
C GLU A 105 -32.12 5.81 -3.44
N VAL A 106 -33.37 5.79 -2.99
CA VAL A 106 -34.35 4.71 -3.17
C VAL A 106 -34.68 4.57 -4.67
N PRO A 107 -34.76 3.36 -5.25
CA PRO A 107 -35.01 3.21 -6.67
C PRO A 107 -36.50 3.37 -7.00
N ILE A 108 -36.85 4.45 -7.72
CA ILE A 108 -38.13 4.56 -8.44
C ILE A 108 -37.92 3.94 -9.83
N LYS A 109 -38.68 2.87 -10.11
CA LYS A 109 -38.78 2.27 -11.44
C LYS A 109 -39.60 3.18 -12.36
N THR A 110 -39.05 3.56 -13.51
CA THR A 110 -39.84 3.91 -14.69
C THR A 110 -39.07 3.50 -15.94
N GLU A 111 -39.63 2.53 -16.66
CA GLU A 111 -39.30 2.19 -18.04
C GLU A 111 -39.90 3.31 -18.93
N ASP A 112 -39.15 3.87 -19.89
CA ASP A 112 -39.19 3.45 -21.30
C ASP A 112 -38.58 4.50 -22.28
N SER A 113 -37.93 3.96 -23.34
CA SER A 113 -37.66 4.53 -24.69
C SER A 113 -36.73 5.75 -24.92
N GLY A 114 -35.79 5.61 -25.88
CA GLY A 114 -35.27 6.74 -26.68
C GLY A 114 -33.77 6.81 -26.98
N SER A 115 -33.33 6.05 -27.98
CA SER A 115 -32.17 6.24 -28.89
C SER A 115 -31.16 7.40 -28.70
N ALA A 116 -29.86 7.08 -28.67
CA ALA A 116 -28.81 7.86 -29.32
C ALA A 116 -27.56 7.00 -29.60
N ASP A 117 -27.37 6.62 -30.86
CA ASP A 117 -26.08 6.18 -31.38
C ASP A 117 -25.08 7.35 -31.30
N SER A 118 -23.90 7.11 -30.72
CA SER A 118 -22.73 7.96 -30.90
C SER A 118 -21.47 7.10 -30.95
N PRO A 119 -20.59 7.34 -31.92
CA PRO A 119 -19.58 6.39 -32.33
C PRO A 119 -18.47 6.25 -31.30
N ILE A 120 -18.12 5.00 -31.02
CA ILE A 120 -16.95 4.58 -30.25
C ILE A 120 -15.69 5.14 -30.91
N SER A 121 -15.09 6.13 -30.26
CA SER A 121 -13.74 6.62 -30.52
C SER A 121 -12.75 5.49 -30.21
N LYS A 122 -12.35 4.76 -31.25
CA LYS A 122 -11.27 3.78 -31.18
C LYS A 122 -9.95 4.53 -31.10
N ASP A 123 -9.46 4.75 -29.88
CA ASP A 123 -8.01 4.88 -29.56
C ASP A 123 -7.77 5.01 -28.04
N SER A 124 -8.25 4.04 -27.26
CA SER A 124 -7.82 3.92 -25.86
C SER A 124 -6.53 3.10 -25.79
N SER A 125 -5.39 3.74 -26.05
CA SER A 125 -4.09 3.12 -25.76
C SER A 125 -3.99 2.83 -24.26
N ILE A 126 -3.96 1.54 -23.89
CA ILE A 126 -3.84 1.14 -22.48
C ILE A 126 -2.42 1.51 -22.03
N LEU A 127 -2.32 2.44 -21.08
CA LEU A 127 -1.06 2.91 -20.53
C LEU A 127 -0.62 2.01 -19.37
N ARG A 128 0.70 1.73 -19.28
CA ARG A 128 1.31 1.17 -18.07
C ARG A 128 1.41 2.24 -16.97
N ARG A 129 1.63 1.81 -15.72
CA ARG A 129 1.94 2.69 -14.57
C ARG A 129 3.12 3.64 -14.82
N SER A 130 4.01 3.29 -15.75
CA SER A 130 5.16 4.11 -16.19
C SER A 130 4.86 5.04 -17.37
N GLY A 131 3.61 5.17 -17.81
CA GLY A 131 3.21 6.01 -18.96
C GLY A 131 3.52 5.43 -20.35
N ARG A 132 4.01 4.18 -20.44
CA ARG A 132 4.33 3.54 -21.73
C ARG A 132 3.08 2.92 -22.36
N ILE A 133 2.86 3.20 -23.65
CA ILE A 133 1.79 2.63 -24.47
C ILE A 133 2.02 1.13 -24.69
N ILE A 134 0.98 0.31 -24.46
CA ILE A 134 1.01 -1.12 -24.75
C ILE A 134 0.75 -1.32 -26.26
N LYS A 135 1.78 -1.72 -27.00
CA LYS A 135 1.64 -2.22 -28.38
C LYS A 135 1.44 -3.73 -28.34
N LYS A 136 0.41 -4.24 -29.04
CA LYS A 136 0.24 -5.69 -29.22
C LYS A 136 1.32 -6.20 -30.20
N PRO A 137 1.87 -7.40 -30.01
CA PRO A 137 2.83 -7.98 -30.95
C PRO A 137 2.18 -8.26 -32.30
N ASP A 138 2.90 -7.98 -33.39
CA ASP A 138 2.47 -8.28 -34.75
C ASP A 138 2.72 -9.77 -35.03
N PHE A 139 1.65 -10.57 -35.00
CA PHE A 139 1.74 -11.96 -35.42
C PHE A 139 1.73 -12.02 -36.95
N LEU A 140 2.91 -12.20 -37.54
CA LEU A 140 3.03 -12.58 -38.95
C LEU A 140 2.33 -13.94 -39.15
N ASN A 141 1.30 -13.96 -40.00
CA ASN A 141 0.61 -15.19 -40.38
C ASN A 141 1.55 -16.08 -41.19
N TYR A 142 2.24 -17.01 -40.53
CA TYR A 142 2.99 -18.05 -41.22
C TYR A 142 2.00 -19.03 -41.84
N LYS A 143 1.88 -18.99 -43.16
CA LYS A 143 1.14 -19.96 -43.96
C LYS A 143 1.88 -21.29 -43.86
N THR A 144 1.30 -22.28 -43.18
CA THR A 144 1.81 -23.66 -43.15
C THR A 144 1.75 -24.24 -44.56
N PHE A 145 2.87 -24.82 -45.00
CA PHE A 145 2.98 -25.59 -46.24
C PHE A 145 2.32 -26.97 -46.09
#